data_AF-A0A3P8AK57-F1
#
_entry.id   AF-A0A3P8AK57-F1
#
_cell.length_a   1.000
_cell.length_b   1.000
_cell.length_c   1.000
_cell.angle_alpha   90.00
_cell.angle_beta   90.00
_cell.angle_gamma   90.00
#
_symmetry.space_group_name_H-M   'P 1'
#
loop_
_entity.id
_entity.type
_entity.pdbx_description
1 polymer ?
#
loop_
_entity_poly.entity_id
_entity_poly.type
_entity_poly.pdbx_seq_one_letter_code
_entity_poly.pdbx_strand_id
1 'polypeptide(L)'
;MEGVEGDSKESCDTLFRTIQWVRTLFNVFADEQSCRGVDSQTLNDLWTKKFLLMFECQKELNIKVKVATEVKKKPVKKAPKRKRAPKEEPVDIVELMQEKRRSSIFLIDHLLDILVHVCPRIGKKSVPWAKEETPGSSIHGDISVVQGEVEKVVEQMADLLRLCLATLEHLFSWNHVSSLPSDSDAVTTRKKARREKLMAGIEHCILQEDGERSAGSEPEISVYGYLVDMCDMVPNVGVAVALLNGVSVISHYLRLRPVNYRLCAIQWILAKKLADLVPHEEKRKSKVYEQDSTDPDLSEKETKQIFACFTRATFGTIYKVLFVAMNDALAAEVVPSTGVLMRRADVQECLRTWSIAAGCLALFGLMLRVRELRSTSLLVTGIKEGRRFLAMMWNKNSSFMYLLEDKSRLASVTDRVVEIIKSVQIGNRNFQNICVHAKANRSNILLKLVPDFRVTNEQWMRAIQTKLVGFNCQDAFEIGLLKPRDINVSDPYY
;
A
#
# COMPACT_ATOMS: atom_id res chain seq x y z
N MET A 1 -40.71 24.69 -10.09
CA MET A 1 -39.37 24.15 -9.76
C MET A 1 -38.37 24.25 -10.92
N GLU A 2 -38.71 24.87 -12.06
CA GLU A 2 -37.77 24.98 -13.20
C GLU A 2 -36.79 26.17 -13.09
N GLY A 3 -37.07 27.17 -12.24
CA GLY A 3 -36.20 28.35 -12.08
C GLY A 3 -34.96 28.17 -11.20
N VAL A 4 -34.91 27.14 -10.35
CA VAL A 4 -33.81 26.95 -9.37
C VAL A 4 -32.68 26.06 -9.93
N GLU A 5 -32.97 25.18 -10.90
CA GLU A 5 -31.94 24.34 -11.53
C GLU A 5 -31.06 25.10 -12.53
N GLY A 6 -31.60 26.16 -13.17
CA GLY A 6 -30.84 26.99 -14.11
C GLY A 6 -29.71 27.77 -13.43
N ASP A 7 -30.02 28.39 -12.29
CA ASP A 7 -29.10 29.25 -11.52
C ASP A 7 -27.95 28.46 -10.88
N SER A 8 -28.23 27.23 -10.41
CA SER A 8 -27.20 26.35 -9.84
C SER A 8 -26.19 25.86 -10.88
N LYS A 9 -26.64 25.59 -12.11
CA LYS A 9 -25.76 25.14 -13.20
C LYS A 9 -24.87 26.28 -13.70
N GLU A 10 -25.45 27.46 -13.91
CA GLU A 10 -24.71 28.66 -14.34
C GLU A 10 -23.67 29.08 -13.29
N SER A 11 -24.02 28.96 -12.00
CA SER A 11 -23.09 29.19 -10.90
C SER A 11 -21.93 28.18 -10.86
N CYS A 12 -22.19 26.88 -11.07
CA CYS A 12 -21.13 25.87 -11.15
C CYS A 12 -20.21 26.09 -12.36
N ASP A 13 -20.78 26.44 -13.53
CA ASP A 13 -20.01 26.74 -14.75
C ASP A 13 -19.12 27.98 -14.55
N THR A 14 -19.62 28.99 -13.84
CA THR A 14 -18.86 30.19 -13.49
C THR A 14 -17.70 29.88 -12.55
N LEU A 15 -17.93 29.08 -11.50
CA LEU A 15 -16.87 28.64 -10.58
C LEU A 15 -15.80 27.81 -11.31
N PHE A 16 -16.23 26.88 -12.17
CA PHE A 16 -15.31 26.08 -12.96
C PHE A 16 -14.46 26.93 -13.92
N ARG A 17 -15.08 27.86 -14.65
CA ARG A 17 -14.37 28.79 -15.55
C ARG A 17 -13.40 29.71 -14.79
N THR A 18 -13.78 30.15 -13.60
CA THR A 18 -12.91 30.97 -12.73
C THR A 18 -11.68 30.18 -12.27
N ILE A 19 -11.86 28.91 -11.87
CA ILE A 19 -10.74 28.00 -11.54
C ILE A 19 -9.82 27.81 -12.74
N GLN A 20 -10.39 27.55 -13.93
CA GLN A 20 -9.58 27.39 -15.15
C GLN A 20 -8.84 28.67 -15.53
N TRP A 21 -9.48 29.84 -15.41
CA TRP A 21 -8.84 31.12 -15.71
C TRP A 21 -7.69 31.44 -14.75
N VAL A 22 -7.89 31.23 -13.44
CA VAL A 22 -6.82 31.41 -12.45
C VAL A 22 -5.67 30.43 -12.69
N ARG A 23 -5.97 29.19 -13.06
CA ARG A 23 -4.95 28.20 -13.44
C ARG A 23 -4.20 28.62 -14.71
N THR A 24 -4.88 29.13 -15.73
CA THR A 24 -4.25 29.67 -16.93
C THR A 24 -3.38 30.87 -16.63
N LEU A 25 -3.81 31.77 -15.73
CA LEU A 25 -2.97 32.85 -15.25
C LEU A 25 -1.71 32.34 -14.56
N PHE A 26 -1.83 31.38 -13.64
CA PHE A 26 -0.64 30.77 -13.03
C PHE A 26 0.30 30.18 -14.08
N ASN A 27 -0.24 29.49 -15.09
CA ASN A 27 0.56 28.93 -16.18
C ASN A 27 1.25 30.01 -17.04
N VAL A 28 0.61 31.17 -17.24
CA VAL A 28 1.17 32.30 -18.03
C VAL A 28 2.24 33.04 -17.24
N PHE A 29 2.07 33.17 -15.93
CA PHE A 29 2.93 33.98 -15.06
C PHE A 29 4.05 33.19 -14.37
N ALA A 30 4.00 31.86 -14.36
CA ALA A 30 5.04 31.00 -13.78
C ALA A 30 6.24 30.76 -14.72
N ASP A 31 6.15 31.13 -15.99
CA ASP A 31 7.31 31.15 -16.89
C ASP A 31 8.11 32.42 -16.57
N GLU A 32 9.08 32.32 -15.65
CA GLU A 32 9.81 33.43 -14.99
C GLU A 32 10.44 34.45 -15.97
N GLN A 33 10.59 34.11 -17.26
CA GLN A 33 11.14 35.02 -18.27
C GLN A 33 10.14 36.12 -18.73
N SER A 34 8.86 36.00 -18.39
CA SER A 34 7.79 36.82 -18.97
C SER A 34 7.43 38.10 -18.19
N CYS A 35 7.90 38.28 -16.95
CA CYS A 35 7.50 39.40 -16.09
C CYS A 35 8.65 40.36 -15.75
N ARG A 36 9.30 40.92 -16.77
CA ARG A 36 10.28 42.00 -16.55
C ARG A 36 9.56 43.27 -16.08
N GLY A 37 9.73 43.64 -14.81
CA GLY A 37 9.25 44.92 -14.25
C GLY A 37 8.25 44.83 -13.10
N VAL A 38 7.88 43.62 -12.66
CA VAL A 38 7.09 43.42 -11.43
C VAL A 38 8.02 42.93 -10.33
N ASP A 39 7.98 43.55 -9.16
CA ASP A 39 8.79 43.10 -8.03
C ASP A 39 8.27 41.78 -7.44
N SER A 40 9.18 40.99 -6.87
CA SER A 40 8.90 39.64 -6.37
C SER A 40 7.82 39.63 -5.28
N GLN A 41 7.70 40.69 -4.47
CA GLN A 41 6.69 40.77 -3.42
C GLN A 41 5.28 40.94 -4.02
N THR A 42 5.13 41.82 -5.01
CA THR A 42 3.87 42.00 -5.74
C THR A 42 3.43 40.73 -6.47
N LEU A 43 4.39 39.99 -7.04
CA LEU A 43 4.10 38.70 -7.69
C LEU A 43 3.65 37.64 -6.67
N ASN A 44 4.32 37.55 -5.52
CA ASN A 44 3.95 36.65 -4.42
C ASN A 44 2.57 36.98 -3.87
N ASP A 45 2.28 38.25 -3.59
CA ASP A 45 0.97 38.70 -3.12
C ASP A 45 -0.15 38.38 -4.11
N LEU A 46 0.14 38.57 -5.41
CA LEU A 46 -0.79 38.21 -6.48
C LEU A 46 -1.02 36.70 -6.51
N TRP A 47 0.03 35.90 -6.41
CA TRP A 47 -0.06 34.44 -6.39
C TRP A 47 -0.84 33.93 -5.18
N THR A 48 -0.53 34.42 -3.99
CA THR A 48 -1.27 34.06 -2.76
C THR A 48 -2.75 34.42 -2.89
N LYS A 49 -3.08 35.63 -3.33
CA LYS A 49 -4.49 36.07 -3.49
C LYS A 49 -5.24 35.26 -4.54
N LYS A 50 -4.59 34.94 -5.67
CA LYS A 50 -5.20 34.17 -6.75
C LYS A 50 -5.34 32.68 -6.38
N PHE A 51 -4.38 32.13 -5.64
CA PHE A 51 -4.41 30.76 -5.15
C PHE A 51 -5.55 30.58 -4.14
N LEU A 52 -5.67 31.51 -3.19
CA LEU A 52 -6.78 31.53 -2.22
C LEU A 52 -8.14 31.64 -2.92
N LEU A 53 -8.24 32.49 -3.96
CA LEU A 53 -9.47 32.59 -4.77
C LEU A 53 -9.80 31.27 -5.48
N MET A 54 -8.81 30.62 -6.09
CA MET A 54 -9.00 29.32 -6.74
C MET A 54 -9.45 28.25 -5.73
N PHE A 55 -8.84 28.25 -4.55
CA PHE A 55 -9.15 27.31 -3.47
C PHE A 55 -10.58 27.50 -2.96
N GLU A 56 -11.01 28.73 -2.69
CA GLU A 56 -12.39 29.03 -2.28
C GLU A 56 -13.40 28.70 -3.38
N CYS A 57 -13.11 29.01 -4.65
CA CYS A 57 -13.96 28.60 -5.77
C CYS A 57 -14.09 27.07 -5.86
N GLN A 58 -13.03 26.32 -5.58
CA GLN A 58 -13.04 24.86 -5.62
C GLN A 58 -13.81 24.26 -4.45
N LYS A 59 -13.69 24.85 -3.26
CA LYS A 59 -14.49 24.48 -2.07
C LYS A 59 -15.97 24.69 -2.33
N GLU A 60 -16.35 25.85 -2.84
CA GLU A 60 -17.74 26.19 -3.17
C GLU A 60 -18.31 25.29 -4.27
N LEU A 61 -17.52 25.01 -5.31
CA LEU A 61 -17.92 24.09 -6.38
C LEU A 61 -18.17 22.67 -5.83
N ASN A 62 -17.32 22.18 -4.92
CA ASN A 62 -17.50 20.88 -4.28
C ASN A 62 -18.78 20.80 -3.43
N ILE A 63 -19.12 21.87 -2.71
CA ILE A 63 -20.37 21.97 -1.94
C ILE A 63 -21.57 21.90 -2.89
N LYS A 64 -21.58 22.72 -3.95
CA LYS A 64 -22.69 22.76 -4.91
C LYS A 64 -22.86 21.46 -5.68
N VAL A 65 -21.76 20.80 -6.07
CA VAL A 65 -21.81 19.48 -6.71
C VAL A 65 -22.39 18.43 -5.77
N LYS A 66 -21.99 18.42 -4.49
CA LYS A 66 -22.56 17.50 -3.48
C LYS A 66 -24.07 17.69 -3.34
N VAL A 67 -24.52 18.94 -3.18
CA VAL A 67 -25.96 19.29 -3.11
C VAL A 67 -26.69 18.83 -4.37
N ALA A 68 -26.15 19.10 -5.56
CA ALA A 68 -26.74 18.68 -6.83
C ALA A 68 -26.83 17.14 -6.99
N THR A 69 -25.85 16.40 -6.45
CA THR A 69 -25.86 14.92 -6.47
C THR A 69 -26.85 14.30 -5.48
N GLU A 70 -27.16 14.98 -4.38
CA GLU A 70 -28.18 14.54 -3.42
C GLU A 70 -29.60 14.80 -3.91
N VAL A 71 -29.83 15.93 -4.60
CA VAL A 71 -31.13 16.25 -5.24
C VAL A 71 -31.50 15.21 -6.31
N LYS A 72 -30.52 14.68 -7.04
CA LYS A 72 -30.72 13.64 -8.08
C LYS A 72 -31.01 12.23 -7.56
N LYS A 73 -30.91 11.95 -6.25
CA LYS A 73 -31.19 10.63 -5.67
C LYS A 73 -32.68 10.37 -5.35
N LYS A 74 -33.59 11.32 -5.62
CA LYS A 74 -35.05 11.04 -5.57
C LYS A 74 -35.52 10.27 -6.81
N PRO A 75 -36.33 9.20 -6.68
CA PRO A 75 -36.61 8.30 -7.78
C PRO A 75 -37.65 8.87 -8.73
N VAL A 76 -37.28 9.12 -9.99
CA VAL A 76 -38.21 9.41 -11.08
C VAL A 76 -38.31 8.18 -12.01
N LYS A 77 -39.55 7.79 -12.31
CA LYS A 77 -39.93 6.63 -13.14
C LYS A 77 -39.50 6.82 -14.62
N LYS A 78 -39.11 5.70 -15.26
CA LYS A 78 -38.78 5.51 -16.71
C LYS A 78 -39.92 6.04 -17.61
N ALA A 79 -39.76 6.57 -18.84
CA ALA A 79 -39.04 6.15 -20.08
C ALA A 79 -39.24 7.28 -21.16
N PRO A 80 -39.00 7.10 -22.50
CA PRO A 80 -37.94 6.44 -23.28
C PRO A 80 -37.18 7.38 -24.28
N LYS A 81 -36.16 6.79 -24.92
CA LYS A 81 -35.14 7.31 -25.85
C LYS A 81 -35.63 8.05 -27.12
N ARG A 82 -34.84 9.03 -27.58
CA ARG A 82 -34.63 9.31 -29.03
C ARG A 82 -33.22 9.82 -29.33
N LYS A 83 -32.69 9.37 -30.47
CA LYS A 83 -31.34 9.59 -31.04
C LYS A 83 -31.24 10.94 -31.76
N ARG A 84 -30.04 11.56 -31.75
CA ARG A 84 -29.33 12.05 -32.96
C ARG A 84 -27.93 12.58 -32.59
N ALA A 85 -26.95 12.21 -33.40
CA ALA A 85 -25.58 12.74 -33.39
C ALA A 85 -25.47 13.98 -34.31
N PRO A 86 -24.39 14.77 -34.18
CA PRO A 86 -23.58 15.07 -35.36
C PRO A 86 -22.06 14.94 -35.13
N LYS A 87 -21.36 14.94 -36.26
CA LYS A 87 -19.99 14.51 -36.54
C LYS A 87 -18.91 15.41 -35.92
N GLU A 88 -17.82 14.80 -35.47
CA GLU A 88 -16.55 15.44 -35.10
C GLU A 88 -15.60 15.48 -36.31
N GLU A 89 -14.95 16.61 -36.52
CA GLU A 89 -13.73 16.74 -37.33
C GLU A 89 -12.50 16.40 -36.46
N PRO A 90 -11.42 15.84 -37.05
CA PRO A 90 -10.26 15.42 -36.29
C PRO A 90 -9.37 16.64 -35.98
N VAL A 91 -9.56 17.25 -34.80
CA VAL A 91 -8.58 18.17 -34.23
C VAL A 91 -7.44 17.34 -33.63
N ASP A 92 -6.23 17.81 -33.90
CA ASP A 92 -4.93 17.15 -33.76
C ASP A 92 -4.70 16.49 -32.38
N ILE A 93 -4.88 15.17 -32.33
CA ILE A 93 -4.65 14.32 -31.14
C ILE A 93 -3.19 14.44 -30.67
N VAL A 94 -2.26 14.84 -31.55
CA VAL A 94 -0.84 14.98 -31.25
C VAL A 94 -0.54 16.25 -30.43
N GLU A 95 -1.24 17.36 -30.67
CA GLU A 95 -1.11 18.62 -29.91
C GLU A 95 -1.68 18.49 -28.49
N LEU A 96 -2.86 17.85 -28.37
CA LEU A 96 -3.49 17.53 -27.09
C LEU A 96 -2.63 16.60 -26.21
N MET A 97 -1.77 15.78 -26.82
CA MET A 97 -0.82 14.94 -26.09
C MET A 97 0.44 15.69 -25.64
N GLN A 98 0.83 16.77 -26.32
CA GLN A 98 1.97 17.61 -25.94
C GLN A 98 1.60 18.62 -24.84
N GLU A 99 0.41 19.22 -24.90
CA GLU A 99 -0.10 20.11 -23.82
C GLU A 99 -0.31 19.35 -22.50
N LYS A 100 -0.77 18.09 -22.57
CA LYS A 100 -0.86 17.22 -21.39
C LYS A 100 0.51 16.94 -20.78
N ARG A 101 1.57 16.79 -21.58
CA ARG A 101 2.94 16.59 -21.06
C ARG A 101 3.49 17.83 -20.36
N ARG A 102 3.27 19.04 -20.90
CA ARG A 102 3.68 20.29 -20.25
C ARG A 102 2.90 20.54 -18.95
N SER A 103 1.60 20.26 -18.96
CA SER A 103 0.74 20.34 -17.77
C SER A 103 1.16 19.36 -16.67
N SER A 104 1.62 18.16 -17.05
CA SER A 104 2.14 17.16 -16.10
C SER A 104 3.48 17.58 -15.49
N ILE A 105 4.41 18.14 -16.29
CA ILE A 105 5.70 18.63 -15.79
C ILE A 105 5.47 19.79 -14.82
N PHE A 106 4.61 20.74 -15.17
CA PHE A 106 4.27 21.88 -14.30
C PHE A 106 3.55 21.45 -13.00
N LEU A 107 2.65 20.46 -13.08
CA LEU A 107 2.03 19.89 -11.87
C LEU A 107 3.08 19.21 -10.99
N ILE A 108 4.06 18.53 -11.59
CA ILE A 108 5.20 17.93 -10.88
C ILE A 108 6.04 19.02 -10.23
N ASP A 109 6.43 20.07 -10.94
CA ASP A 109 7.22 21.17 -10.37
C ASP A 109 6.47 21.87 -9.21
N HIS A 110 5.18 22.14 -9.37
CA HIS A 110 4.36 22.71 -8.29
C HIS A 110 4.18 21.74 -7.11
N LEU A 111 4.03 20.44 -7.37
CA LEU A 111 4.04 19.42 -6.32
C LEU A 111 5.39 19.36 -5.61
N LEU A 112 6.49 19.52 -6.34
CA LEU A 112 7.83 19.52 -5.78
C LEU A 112 8.03 20.74 -4.87
N ASP A 113 7.58 21.93 -5.27
CA ASP A 113 7.58 23.13 -4.43
C ASP A 113 6.73 22.94 -3.15
N ILE A 114 5.55 22.31 -3.29
CA ILE A 114 4.71 22.00 -2.13
C ILE A 114 5.39 20.97 -1.22
N LEU A 115 5.99 19.92 -1.78
CA LEU A 115 6.69 18.88 -1.02
C LEU A 115 7.86 19.46 -0.21
N VAL A 116 8.62 20.40 -0.78
CA VAL A 116 9.72 21.11 -0.09
C VAL A 116 9.22 21.90 1.14
N HIS A 117 7.99 22.42 1.11
CA HIS A 117 7.46 23.19 2.23
C HIS A 117 6.67 22.36 3.25
N VAL A 118 6.10 21.23 2.82
CA VAL A 118 5.22 20.39 3.64
C VAL A 118 5.96 19.18 4.21
N CYS A 119 7.12 18.82 3.68
CA CYS A 119 7.87 17.63 4.08
C CYS A 119 9.35 17.96 4.40
N PRO A 120 9.68 18.63 5.52
CA PRO A 120 11.08 18.84 5.88
C PRO A 120 11.70 17.56 6.50
N ARG A 121 12.96 17.26 6.17
CA ARG A 121 13.68 16.05 6.62
C ARG A 121 14.06 16.12 8.12
N ILE A 122 14.13 14.95 8.75
CA ILE A 122 14.47 14.79 10.18
C ILE A 122 15.93 15.24 10.42
N GLY A 123 16.12 16.27 11.24
CA GLY A 123 17.42 16.61 11.84
C GLY A 123 17.79 18.09 11.89
N LYS A 124 17.17 18.98 11.09
CA LYS A 124 17.57 20.41 11.06
C LYS A 124 16.49 21.40 11.52
N LYS A 125 15.21 21.05 11.45
CA LYS A 125 14.09 21.79 12.05
C LYS A 125 13.03 20.77 12.49
N SER A 126 12.55 20.85 13.72
CA SER A 126 11.34 20.12 14.10
C SER A 126 10.21 20.54 13.16
N VAL A 127 9.48 19.58 12.57
CA VAL A 127 8.23 19.91 11.87
C VAL A 127 7.32 20.70 12.82
N PRO A 128 6.51 21.64 12.30
CA PRO A 128 5.64 22.49 13.12
C PRO A 128 4.76 21.73 14.11
N TRP A 129 4.47 20.45 13.83
CA TRP A 129 3.62 19.57 14.64
C TRP A 129 4.36 18.60 15.57
N ALA A 130 5.71 18.52 15.55
CA ALA A 130 6.46 17.50 16.31
C ALA A 130 7.08 17.96 17.63
N LYS A 131 6.69 19.12 18.17
CA LYS A 131 7.17 19.55 19.48
C LYS A 131 6.03 20.00 20.39
N GLU A 132 5.82 19.23 21.46
CA GLU A 132 5.32 19.72 22.75
C GLU A 132 6.40 20.60 23.41
N GLU A 133 6.86 21.66 22.76
CA GLU A 133 7.58 22.71 23.48
C GLU A 133 6.53 23.60 24.13
N THR A 134 6.33 23.41 25.44
CA THR A 134 5.52 24.29 26.27
C THR A 134 6.07 25.71 26.09
N PRO A 135 5.30 26.65 25.49
CA PRO A 135 5.81 27.99 25.25
C PRO A 135 5.94 28.72 26.58
N GLY A 136 7.18 28.88 27.05
CA GLY A 136 7.53 29.72 28.20
C GLY A 136 7.36 31.23 27.94
N SER A 137 6.78 31.61 26.82
CA SER A 137 6.42 33.00 26.51
C SER A 137 4.95 33.23 26.86
N SER A 138 4.69 34.07 27.86
CA SER A 138 3.37 34.61 28.19
C SER A 138 2.82 35.39 26.99
N ILE A 139 2.07 34.70 26.12
CA ILE A 139 1.26 35.32 25.09
C ILE A 139 -0.05 35.69 25.77
N HIS A 140 -0.31 37.00 25.93
CA HIS A 140 -1.62 37.50 26.34
C HIS A 140 -2.63 37.28 25.20
N GLY A 141 -3.29 36.13 25.23
CA GLY A 141 -4.36 35.75 24.31
C GLY A 141 -5.06 34.51 24.86
N ASP A 142 -6.31 34.28 24.46
CA ASP A 142 -7.02 33.07 24.83
C ASP A 142 -6.31 31.87 24.16
N ILE A 143 -5.51 31.15 24.94
CA ILE A 143 -4.68 30.02 24.49
C ILE A 143 -5.54 28.99 23.75
N SER A 144 -6.82 28.86 24.11
CA SER A 144 -7.76 27.97 23.44
C SER A 144 -8.05 28.36 21.99
N VAL A 145 -8.10 29.67 21.69
CA VAL A 145 -8.31 30.19 20.34
C VAL A 145 -7.07 29.99 19.48
N VAL A 146 -5.88 30.27 20.02
CA VAL A 146 -4.61 30.05 19.32
C VAL A 146 -4.42 28.56 19.02
N GLN A 147 -4.71 27.69 19.98
CA GLN A 147 -4.63 26.24 19.80
C GLN A 147 -5.61 25.75 18.73
N GLY A 148 -6.85 26.24 18.73
CA GLY A 148 -7.85 25.88 17.71
C GLY A 148 -7.47 26.33 16.29
N GLU A 149 -6.83 27.49 16.13
CA GLU A 149 -6.32 27.92 14.82
C GLU A 149 -5.09 27.12 14.37
N VAL A 150 -4.19 26.76 15.30
CA VAL A 150 -3.04 25.88 15.02
C VAL A 150 -3.52 24.50 14.56
N GLU A 151 -4.51 23.91 15.24
CA GLU A 151 -5.10 22.62 14.86
C GLU A 151 -5.68 22.65 13.43
N LYS A 152 -6.38 23.72 13.05
CA LYS A 152 -6.91 23.89 11.68
C LYS A 152 -5.79 23.97 10.64
N VAL A 153 -4.71 24.69 10.93
CA VAL A 153 -3.54 24.78 10.02
C VAL A 153 -2.87 23.41 9.87
N VAL A 154 -2.71 22.67 10.97
CA VAL A 154 -2.16 21.31 10.96
C VAL A 154 -3.02 20.36 10.12
N GLU A 155 -4.35 20.43 10.26
CA GLU A 155 -5.28 19.65 9.42
C GLU A 155 -5.14 19.99 7.93
N GLN A 156 -5.08 21.28 7.58
CA GLN A 156 -4.90 21.72 6.20
C GLN A 156 -3.56 21.27 5.61
N MET A 157 -2.46 21.36 6.37
CA MET A 157 -1.15 20.87 5.95
C MET A 157 -1.15 19.36 5.77
N ALA A 158 -1.81 18.62 6.65
CA ALA A 158 -1.94 17.17 6.53
C ALA A 158 -2.76 16.77 5.29
N ASP A 159 -3.83 17.50 4.96
CA ASP A 159 -4.60 17.26 3.74
C ASP A 159 -3.81 17.58 2.47
N LEU A 160 -3.02 18.65 2.49
CA LEU A 160 -2.11 19.00 1.41
C LEU A 160 -1.05 17.91 1.21
N LEU A 161 -0.45 17.42 2.30
CA LEU A 161 0.50 16.31 2.28
C LEU A 161 -0.14 15.05 1.69
N ARG A 162 -1.35 14.71 2.13
CA ARG A 162 -2.12 13.58 1.61
C ARG A 162 -2.35 13.69 0.12
N LEU A 163 -2.68 14.89 -0.38
CA LEU A 163 -2.89 15.15 -1.80
C LEU A 163 -1.58 15.01 -2.59
N CYS A 164 -0.46 15.48 -2.03
CA CYS A 164 0.86 15.33 -2.65
C CYS A 164 1.24 13.85 -2.79
N LEU A 165 1.08 13.07 -1.73
CA LEU A 165 1.33 11.62 -1.74
C LEU A 165 0.42 10.88 -2.73
N ALA A 166 -0.86 11.24 -2.79
CA ALA A 166 -1.79 10.68 -3.79
C ALA A 166 -1.39 11.08 -5.22
N THR A 167 -0.79 12.25 -5.41
CA THR A 167 -0.34 12.64 -6.74
C THR A 167 0.95 11.92 -7.12
N LEU A 168 1.88 11.74 -6.18
CA LEU A 168 3.05 10.87 -6.36
C LEU A 168 2.64 9.43 -6.70
N GLU A 169 1.62 8.88 -6.03
CA GLU A 169 1.02 7.59 -6.40
C GLU A 169 0.59 7.55 -7.86
N HIS A 170 -0.18 8.55 -8.29
CA HIS A 170 -0.65 8.65 -9.66
C HIS A 170 0.51 8.76 -10.65
N LEU A 171 1.53 9.55 -10.33
CA LEU A 171 2.73 9.68 -11.16
C LEU A 171 3.51 8.36 -11.27
N PHE A 172 3.68 7.63 -10.16
CA PHE A 172 4.39 6.35 -10.14
C PHE A 172 3.60 5.22 -10.79
N SER A 173 2.27 5.30 -10.77
CA SER A 173 1.39 4.33 -11.43
C SER A 173 1.10 4.65 -12.89
N TRP A 174 1.55 5.79 -13.42
CA TRP A 174 1.37 6.12 -14.83
C TRP A 174 1.99 5.06 -15.73
N ASN A 175 1.20 4.55 -16.67
CA ASN A 175 1.61 3.55 -17.65
C ASN A 175 2.83 3.97 -18.49
N HIS A 176 3.16 5.26 -18.53
CA HIS A 176 4.33 5.80 -19.23
C HIS A 176 5.63 5.78 -18.43
N VAL A 177 5.53 5.45 -17.14
CA VAL A 177 6.61 5.40 -16.15
C VAL A 177 6.71 3.99 -15.54
N SER A 178 5.57 3.32 -15.34
CA SER A 178 5.49 1.95 -14.84
C SER A 178 5.49 0.92 -15.98
N SER A 179 6.39 -0.06 -15.88
CA SER A 179 6.48 -1.19 -16.81
C SER A 179 5.36 -2.19 -16.60
N LEU A 180 4.78 -2.68 -17.69
CA LEU A 180 3.80 -3.76 -17.71
C LEU A 180 4.46 -5.05 -18.19
N PRO A 181 4.01 -6.24 -17.72
CA PRO A 181 4.54 -7.52 -18.18
C PRO A 181 4.39 -7.76 -19.70
N SER A 182 3.45 -7.04 -20.35
CA SER A 182 3.21 -7.10 -21.78
C SER A 182 4.06 -6.13 -22.62
N ASP A 183 4.86 -5.28 -21.97
CA ASP A 183 5.70 -4.31 -22.70
C ASP A 183 6.86 -5.02 -23.39
N SER A 184 7.23 -4.54 -24.59
CA SER A 184 8.49 -4.94 -25.21
C SER A 184 9.70 -4.32 -24.49
N ASP A 185 10.87 -4.95 -24.59
CA ASP A 185 12.10 -4.47 -23.92
C ASP A 185 12.43 -3.00 -24.24
N ALA A 186 12.21 -2.58 -25.48
CA ALA A 186 12.41 -1.21 -25.91
C ALA A 186 11.46 -0.22 -25.21
N VAL A 187 10.20 -0.63 -24.99
CA VAL A 187 9.21 0.17 -24.27
C VAL A 187 9.57 0.23 -22.79
N THR A 188 9.92 -0.91 -22.19
CA THR A 188 10.37 -1.01 -20.79
C THR A 188 11.57 -0.11 -20.51
N THR A 189 12.58 -0.11 -21.41
CA THR A 189 13.77 0.73 -21.29
C THR A 189 13.42 2.22 -21.30
N ARG A 190 12.53 2.66 -22.20
CA ARG A 190 12.10 4.07 -22.25
C ARG A 190 11.31 4.49 -21.01
N LYS A 191 10.44 3.60 -20.50
CA LYS A 191 9.69 3.85 -19.27
C LYS A 191 10.63 3.97 -18.07
N LYS A 192 11.62 3.07 -17.98
CA LYS A 192 12.67 3.11 -16.96
C LYS A 192 13.44 4.44 -16.97
N ALA A 193 13.92 4.88 -18.14
CA ALA A 193 14.64 6.16 -18.25
C ALA A 193 13.78 7.37 -17.81
N ARG A 194 12.47 7.36 -18.09
CA ARG A 194 11.55 8.40 -17.61
C ARG A 194 11.37 8.35 -16.10
N ARG A 195 11.28 7.16 -15.53
CA ARG A 195 11.20 6.95 -14.09
C ARG A 195 12.47 7.44 -13.39
N GLU A 196 13.64 7.08 -13.90
CA GLU A 196 14.93 7.55 -13.39
C GLU A 196 15.00 9.08 -13.40
N LYS A 197 14.59 9.73 -14.51
CA LYS A 197 14.54 11.20 -14.58
C LYS A 197 13.55 11.81 -13.59
N LEU A 198 12.37 11.21 -13.41
CA LEU A 198 11.39 11.65 -12.43
C LEU A 198 11.95 11.54 -11.00
N MET A 199 12.57 10.41 -10.66
CA MET A 199 13.17 10.20 -9.34
C MET A 199 14.34 11.16 -9.09
N ALA A 200 15.18 11.42 -10.10
CA ALA A 200 16.25 12.41 -9.99
C ALA A 200 15.72 13.83 -9.74
N GLY A 201 14.60 14.21 -10.36
CA GLY A 201 13.94 15.47 -10.08
C GLY A 201 13.44 15.56 -8.64
N ILE A 202 12.77 14.51 -8.16
CA ILE A 202 12.28 14.45 -6.77
C ILE A 202 13.44 14.47 -5.77
N GLU A 203 14.48 13.66 -6.00
CA GLU A 203 15.69 13.63 -5.16
C GLU A 203 16.35 15.00 -5.11
N HIS A 204 16.46 15.70 -6.24
CA HIS A 204 17.06 17.02 -6.28
C HIS A 204 16.30 18.01 -5.41
N CYS A 205 14.97 18.00 -5.44
CA CYS A 205 14.14 18.85 -4.58
C CYS A 205 14.32 18.51 -3.09
N ILE A 206 14.39 17.21 -2.75
CA ILE A 206 14.66 16.77 -1.37
C ILE A 206 16.03 17.28 -0.89
N LEU A 207 17.08 17.15 -1.71
CA LEU A 207 18.46 17.49 -1.32
C LEU A 207 18.75 18.99 -1.34
N GLN A 208 18.12 19.76 -2.23
CA GLN A 208 18.22 21.22 -2.23
C GLN A 208 17.75 21.81 -0.90
N GLU A 209 16.68 21.25 -0.32
CA GLU A 209 16.19 21.66 1.00
C GLU A 209 17.20 21.34 2.11
N ASP A 210 17.90 20.20 2.01
CA ASP A 210 18.89 19.76 3.00
C ASP A 210 20.20 20.57 2.96
N GLY A 211 20.40 21.41 1.95
CA GLY A 211 21.68 22.06 1.66
C GLY A 211 22.78 21.07 1.23
N GLU A 212 22.38 19.85 0.85
CA GLU A 212 23.26 18.80 0.37
C GLU A 212 23.50 18.99 -1.13
N ARG A 213 24.77 19.16 -1.52
CA ARG A 213 25.13 19.52 -2.91
C ARG A 213 25.23 18.32 -3.86
N SER A 214 25.22 17.10 -3.35
CA SER A 214 25.44 15.90 -4.17
C SER A 214 24.21 15.00 -4.15
N ALA A 215 23.51 14.95 -5.29
CA ALA A 215 22.61 13.85 -5.60
C ALA A 215 23.36 12.52 -5.59
N GLY A 216 22.76 11.48 -5.01
CA GLY A 216 23.33 10.13 -5.03
C GLY A 216 23.28 9.56 -6.44
N SER A 217 24.04 8.48 -6.69
CA SER A 217 23.95 7.74 -7.96
C SER A 217 22.63 6.98 -8.13
N GLU A 218 21.81 6.89 -7.08
CA GLU A 218 20.59 6.08 -7.07
C GLU A 218 19.39 6.88 -6.52
N PRO A 219 18.81 7.81 -7.33
CA PRO A 219 17.74 8.71 -6.89
C PRO A 219 16.52 8.00 -6.32
N GLU A 220 16.20 6.82 -6.87
CA GLU A 220 15.06 6.02 -6.42
C GLU A 220 15.26 5.54 -4.97
N ILE A 221 16.48 5.19 -4.58
CA ILE A 221 16.79 4.79 -3.20
C ILE A 221 16.67 5.97 -2.26
N SER A 222 17.23 7.13 -2.64
CA SER A 222 17.15 8.36 -1.85
C SER A 222 15.70 8.79 -1.61
N VAL A 223 14.89 8.83 -2.67
CA VAL A 223 13.47 9.22 -2.60
C VAL A 223 12.70 8.24 -1.71
N TYR A 224 12.90 6.93 -1.87
CA TYR A 224 12.22 5.96 -1.01
C TYR A 224 12.72 5.96 0.43
N GLY A 225 14.01 6.15 0.67
CA GLY A 225 14.55 6.33 2.02
C GLY A 225 13.91 7.52 2.71
N TYR A 226 13.76 8.64 1.99
CA TYR A 226 13.05 9.82 2.47
C TYR A 226 11.57 9.53 2.81
N LEU A 227 10.84 8.84 1.94
CA LEU A 227 9.44 8.45 2.17
C LEU A 227 9.29 7.46 3.33
N VAL A 228 10.29 6.60 3.56
CA VAL A 228 10.36 5.71 4.73
C VAL A 228 10.58 6.53 6.00
N ASP A 229 11.52 7.48 6.01
CA ASP A 229 11.74 8.38 7.15
C ASP A 229 10.46 9.20 7.48
N MET A 230 9.67 9.59 6.46
CA MET A 230 8.36 10.25 6.69
C MET A 230 7.33 9.37 7.42
N CYS A 231 7.49 8.05 7.43
CA CYS A 231 6.60 7.15 8.18
C CYS A 231 6.63 7.40 9.69
N ASP A 232 7.69 8.05 10.18
CA ASP A 232 7.88 8.37 11.60
C ASP A 232 7.13 9.65 12.02
N MET A 233 6.75 10.50 11.06
CA MET A 233 6.29 11.88 11.29
C MET A 233 4.89 12.15 10.72
N VAL A 234 4.08 11.10 10.58
CA VAL A 234 2.78 11.21 9.94
C VAL A 234 1.78 11.97 10.82
N PRO A 235 1.18 13.07 10.33
CA PRO A 235 0.32 13.93 11.14
C PRO A 235 -1.04 13.29 11.45
N ASN A 236 -1.57 12.43 10.57
CA ASN A 236 -2.81 11.70 10.82
C ASN A 236 -2.92 10.39 10.02
N VAL A 237 -3.93 9.58 10.34
CA VAL A 237 -4.18 8.28 9.69
C VAL A 237 -4.40 8.42 8.17
N GLY A 238 -5.03 9.50 7.71
CA GLY A 238 -5.26 9.73 6.28
C GLY A 238 -3.95 9.85 5.49
N VAL A 239 -2.98 10.59 6.03
CA VAL A 239 -1.63 10.68 5.45
C VAL A 239 -0.91 9.33 5.54
N ALA A 240 -1.05 8.60 6.66
CA ALA A 240 -0.41 7.29 6.82
C ALA A 240 -0.90 6.30 5.75
N VAL A 241 -2.22 6.27 5.52
CA VAL A 241 -2.83 5.43 4.49
C VAL A 241 -2.36 5.85 3.09
N ALA A 242 -2.28 7.15 2.80
CA ALA A 242 -1.78 7.65 1.52
C ALA A 242 -0.30 7.30 1.28
N LEU A 243 0.54 7.39 2.33
CA LEU A 243 1.95 7.00 2.27
C LEU A 243 2.08 5.49 2.01
N LEU A 244 1.33 4.67 2.76
CA LEU A 244 1.40 3.21 2.68
C LEU A 244 0.81 2.63 1.39
N ASN A 245 -0.38 3.09 1.00
CA ASN A 245 -1.04 2.63 -0.24
C ASN A 245 -0.42 3.30 -1.46
N GLY A 246 -0.34 4.63 -1.42
CA GLY A 246 -0.17 5.38 -2.64
C GLY A 246 1.25 5.36 -3.16
N VAL A 247 2.21 5.55 -2.27
CA VAL A 247 3.61 5.46 -2.67
C VAL A 247 4.13 4.03 -2.57
N SER A 248 3.32 3.11 -2.06
CA SER A 248 3.69 1.70 -1.83
C SER A 248 5.03 1.62 -1.11
N VAL A 249 5.24 2.48 -0.10
CA VAL A 249 6.55 2.67 0.56
C VAL A 249 7.10 1.35 1.08
N ILE A 250 6.25 0.52 1.69
CA ILE A 250 6.63 -0.82 2.13
C ILE A 250 7.08 -1.68 0.94
N SER A 251 6.33 -1.71 -0.17
CA SER A 251 6.72 -2.49 -1.36
C SER A 251 8.00 -1.98 -2.02
N HIS A 252 8.31 -0.69 -1.91
CA HIS A 252 9.57 -0.13 -2.40
C HIS A 252 10.71 -0.41 -1.44
N TYR A 253 10.52 -0.21 -0.14
CA TYR A 253 11.44 -0.63 0.91
C TYR A 253 11.86 -2.09 0.73
N LEU A 254 10.89 -2.99 0.51
CA LEU A 254 11.16 -4.39 0.22
C LEU A 254 11.89 -4.62 -1.12
N ARG A 255 11.70 -3.75 -2.12
CA ARG A 255 12.40 -3.85 -3.40
C ARG A 255 13.86 -3.39 -3.33
N LEU A 256 14.18 -2.47 -2.41
CA LEU A 256 15.56 -2.06 -2.10
C LEU A 256 16.38 -3.21 -1.51
N ARG A 257 15.72 -4.19 -0.89
CA ARG A 257 16.39 -5.39 -0.41
C ARG A 257 16.76 -6.34 -1.57
N PRO A 258 17.93 -7.00 -1.49
CA PRO A 258 18.27 -8.10 -2.38
C PRO A 258 17.16 -9.16 -2.40
N VAL A 259 16.91 -9.73 -3.58
CA VAL A 259 15.75 -10.62 -3.81
C VAL A 259 15.67 -11.74 -2.76
N ASN A 260 16.80 -12.36 -2.45
CA ASN A 260 16.96 -13.47 -1.50
C ASN A 260 16.70 -13.11 -0.03
N TYR A 261 16.67 -11.81 0.31
CA TYR A 261 16.41 -11.31 1.67
C TYR A 261 15.03 -10.66 1.82
N ARG A 262 14.27 -10.47 0.74
CA ARG A 262 12.94 -9.83 0.81
C ARG A 262 11.98 -10.58 1.73
N LEU A 263 11.99 -11.91 1.69
CA LEU A 263 11.16 -12.72 2.59
C LEU A 263 11.58 -12.55 4.06
N CYS A 264 12.89 -12.45 4.35
CA CYS A 264 13.40 -12.20 5.69
C CYS A 264 12.98 -10.81 6.21
N ALA A 265 13.05 -9.78 5.35
CA ALA A 265 12.59 -8.43 5.68
C ALA A 265 11.08 -8.42 5.97
N ILE A 266 10.26 -9.12 5.18
CA ILE A 266 8.82 -9.24 5.44
C ILE A 266 8.56 -9.94 6.78
N GLN A 267 9.23 -11.06 7.04
CA GLN A 267 9.10 -11.79 8.29
C GLN A 267 9.44 -10.90 9.49
N TRP A 268 10.52 -10.13 9.38
CA TRP A 268 10.93 -9.17 10.40
C TRP A 268 9.85 -8.10 10.66
N ILE A 269 9.34 -7.46 9.61
CA ILE A 269 8.28 -6.44 9.75
C ILE A 269 7.07 -7.06 10.43
N LEU A 270 6.67 -8.29 10.06
CA LEU A 270 5.55 -8.97 10.69
C LEU A 270 5.79 -9.28 12.17
N ALA A 271 6.94 -9.86 12.49
CA ALA A 271 7.25 -10.37 13.84
C ALA A 271 7.62 -9.27 14.83
N LYS A 272 8.26 -8.19 14.37
CA LYS A 272 8.86 -7.16 15.25
C LYS A 272 8.22 -5.78 15.13
N LYS A 273 7.46 -5.47 14.07
CA LYS A 273 6.81 -4.16 13.90
C LYS A 273 5.30 -4.28 13.91
N LEU A 274 4.73 -5.09 13.03
CA LEU A 274 3.28 -5.25 12.94
C LEU A 274 2.72 -6.01 14.17
N ALA A 275 3.49 -6.93 14.74
CA ALA A 275 3.14 -7.62 15.97
C ALA A 275 3.03 -6.71 17.21
N ASP A 276 3.57 -5.49 17.18
CA ASP A 276 3.40 -4.55 18.31
C ASP A 276 1.95 -4.06 18.44
N LEU A 277 1.18 -4.15 17.35
CA LEU A 277 -0.25 -3.85 17.36
C LEU A 277 -1.11 -5.02 17.90
N VAL A 278 -0.51 -6.21 18.07
CA VAL A 278 -1.17 -7.39 18.61
C VAL A 278 -1.14 -7.34 20.13
N PRO A 279 -2.29 -7.51 20.82
CA PRO A 279 -2.34 -7.59 22.28
C PRO A 279 -1.36 -8.62 22.83
N HIS A 280 -0.68 -8.28 23.92
CA HIS A 280 0.37 -9.11 24.49
C HIS A 280 -0.09 -10.52 24.91
N GLU A 281 -1.35 -10.67 25.34
CA GLU A 281 -1.95 -11.96 25.64
C GLU A 281 -2.02 -12.89 24.43
N GLU A 282 -2.29 -12.35 23.24
CA GLU A 282 -2.29 -13.14 22.00
C GLU A 282 -0.87 -13.47 21.56
N LYS A 283 0.10 -12.57 21.80
CA LYS A 283 1.52 -12.83 21.52
C LYS A 283 2.08 -13.98 22.37
N ARG A 284 1.86 -13.95 23.69
CA ARG A 284 2.34 -14.99 24.63
C ARG A 284 1.81 -16.40 24.34
N LYS A 285 0.66 -16.50 23.65
CA LYS A 285 0.08 -17.79 23.24
C LYS A 285 0.81 -18.44 22.06
N SER A 286 1.78 -17.77 21.42
CA SER A 286 2.48 -18.32 20.26
C SER A 286 3.94 -17.89 20.16
N LYS A 287 4.84 -18.88 20.18
CA LYS A 287 6.28 -18.70 19.91
C LYS A 287 6.59 -18.22 18.49
N VAL A 288 5.60 -18.20 17.59
CA VAL A 288 5.80 -17.72 16.20
C VAL A 288 6.17 -16.23 16.18
N TYR A 289 5.77 -15.45 17.18
CA TYR A 289 6.16 -14.04 17.31
C TYR A 289 7.62 -13.84 17.77
N GLU A 290 8.27 -14.89 18.27
CA GLU A 290 9.67 -14.85 18.73
C GLU A 290 10.66 -15.09 17.58
N GLN A 291 10.18 -15.27 16.35
CA GLN A 291 11.04 -15.46 15.19
C GLN A 291 11.95 -14.24 14.97
N ASP A 292 13.26 -14.50 14.94
CA ASP A 292 14.27 -13.53 14.54
C ASP A 292 14.43 -13.52 13.02
N SER A 293 14.83 -12.37 12.49
CA SER A 293 15.11 -12.23 11.07
C SER A 293 16.54 -12.57 10.75
N THR A 294 16.74 -13.23 9.62
CA THR A 294 18.06 -13.54 9.06
C THR A 294 18.49 -12.55 7.98
N ASP A 295 17.82 -11.41 7.85
CA ASP A 295 18.20 -10.33 6.91
C ASP A 295 19.49 -9.65 7.41
N PRO A 296 20.64 -9.85 6.73
CA PRO A 296 21.92 -9.27 7.16
C PRO A 296 22.00 -7.76 6.92
N ASP A 297 21.11 -7.22 6.08
CA ASP A 297 21.09 -5.79 5.72
C ASP A 297 20.19 -4.98 6.66
N LEU A 298 19.63 -5.61 7.71
CA LEU A 298 18.93 -4.91 8.79
C LEU A 298 19.92 -4.09 9.62
N SER A 299 19.91 -2.78 9.40
CA SER A 299 20.72 -1.85 10.18
C SER A 299 20.17 -1.67 11.61
N GLU A 300 21.04 -1.21 12.51
CA GLU A 300 20.64 -0.86 13.88
C GLU A 300 19.61 0.28 13.90
N LYS A 301 19.72 1.23 12.94
CA LYS A 301 18.73 2.30 12.73
C LYS A 301 17.35 1.71 12.44
N GLU A 302 17.23 0.81 11.48
CA GLU A 302 15.95 0.21 11.08
C GLU A 302 15.35 -0.65 12.20
N THR A 303 16.21 -1.33 12.98
CA THR A 303 15.76 -2.10 14.13
C THR A 303 15.09 -1.20 15.18
N LYS A 304 15.66 -0.03 15.43
CA LYS A 304 15.16 0.96 16.40
C LYS A 304 14.06 1.87 15.85
N GLN A 305 13.90 1.95 14.53
CA GLN A 305 12.95 2.86 13.89
C GLN A 305 11.49 2.56 14.28
N ILE A 306 10.73 3.60 14.62
CA ILE A 306 9.31 3.50 14.98
C ILE A 306 8.50 3.99 13.80
N PHE A 307 7.82 3.08 13.10
CA PHE A 307 6.89 3.47 12.06
C PHE A 307 5.62 4.05 12.69
N ALA A 308 5.54 5.37 12.90
CA ALA A 308 4.34 6.03 13.44
C ALA A 308 3.10 5.77 12.58
N CYS A 309 3.29 5.48 11.29
CA CYS A 309 2.23 5.05 10.39
C CYS A 309 1.68 3.64 10.67
N PHE A 310 2.31 2.84 11.56
CA PHE A 310 1.82 1.52 11.98
C PHE A 310 0.88 1.69 13.17
N THR A 311 -0.41 1.73 12.87
CA THR A 311 -1.47 1.91 13.86
C THR A 311 -2.54 0.85 13.65
N ARG A 312 -3.46 0.69 14.61
CA ARG A 312 -4.63 -0.18 14.42
C ARG A 312 -5.47 0.22 13.20
N ALA A 313 -5.51 1.51 12.85
CA ALA A 313 -6.27 2.02 11.72
C ALA A 313 -5.62 1.68 10.37
N THR A 314 -4.28 1.63 10.30
CA THR A 314 -3.52 1.31 9.09
C THR A 314 -3.16 -0.17 8.97
N PHE A 315 -3.37 -0.95 10.03
CA PHE A 315 -3.08 -2.39 10.10
C PHE A 315 -3.55 -3.16 8.87
N GLY A 316 -4.80 -2.95 8.44
CA GLY A 316 -5.36 -3.68 7.30
C GLY A 316 -4.67 -3.41 5.98
N THR A 317 -4.20 -2.16 5.78
CA THR A 317 -3.39 -1.78 4.62
C THR A 317 -2.03 -2.47 4.67
N ILE A 318 -1.34 -2.38 5.81
CA ILE A 318 0.00 -2.95 5.98
C ILE A 318 -0.02 -4.46 5.82
N TYR A 319 -0.98 -5.13 6.46
CA TYR A 319 -1.21 -6.57 6.32
C TYR A 319 -1.37 -6.97 4.84
N LYS A 320 -2.18 -6.23 4.09
CA LYS A 320 -2.40 -6.52 2.66
C LYS A 320 -1.14 -6.35 1.84
N VAL A 321 -0.43 -5.23 2.01
CA VAL A 321 0.79 -4.95 1.26
C VAL A 321 1.86 -6.01 1.54
N LEU A 322 2.08 -6.37 2.81
CA LEU A 322 3.06 -7.38 3.18
C LEU A 322 2.69 -8.78 2.66
N PHE A 323 1.42 -9.17 2.71
CA PHE A 323 1.02 -10.52 2.28
C PHE A 323 1.12 -10.67 0.75
N VAL A 324 0.73 -9.63 0.00
CA VAL A 324 0.93 -9.60 -1.45
C VAL A 324 2.42 -9.63 -1.78
N ALA A 325 3.24 -8.78 -1.15
CA ALA A 325 4.68 -8.72 -1.38
C ALA A 325 5.37 -10.06 -1.04
N MET A 326 4.92 -10.77 0.00
CA MET A 326 5.42 -12.09 0.36
C MET A 326 5.14 -13.11 -0.75
N ASN A 327 3.90 -13.13 -1.25
CA ASN A 327 3.54 -14.04 -2.32
C ASN A 327 4.25 -13.71 -3.64
N ASP A 328 4.50 -12.43 -3.93
CA ASP A 328 5.25 -11.99 -5.11
C ASP A 328 6.73 -12.37 -5.02
N ALA A 329 7.36 -12.14 -3.85
CA ALA A 329 8.74 -12.56 -3.60
C ALA A 329 8.89 -14.08 -3.69
N LEU A 330 7.97 -14.82 -3.06
CA LEU A 330 7.96 -16.28 -3.11
C LEU A 330 7.79 -16.79 -4.55
N ALA A 331 6.86 -16.22 -5.33
CA ALA A 331 6.62 -16.62 -6.71
C ALA A 331 7.87 -16.48 -7.59
N ALA A 332 8.67 -15.42 -7.37
CA ALA A 332 9.92 -15.20 -8.10
C ALA A 332 10.99 -16.26 -7.79
N GLU A 333 10.96 -16.87 -6.61
CA GLU A 333 11.92 -17.90 -6.19
C GLU A 333 11.46 -19.33 -6.51
N VAL A 334 10.15 -19.60 -6.49
CA VAL A 334 9.62 -20.98 -6.52
C VAL A 334 8.98 -21.41 -7.84
N VAL A 335 8.77 -20.48 -8.78
CA VAL A 335 8.17 -20.77 -10.10
C VAL A 335 9.17 -20.44 -11.22
N PRO A 336 9.70 -21.44 -11.96
CA PRO A 336 10.63 -21.18 -13.07
C PRO A 336 9.97 -20.36 -14.20
N SER A 337 10.65 -19.32 -14.69
CA SER A 337 10.13 -18.45 -15.75
C SER A 337 10.17 -19.04 -17.16
N THR A 338 10.67 -20.26 -17.36
CA THR A 338 10.61 -20.98 -18.65
C THR A 338 10.95 -22.44 -18.37
N GLY A 339 10.33 -23.39 -19.08
CA GLY A 339 10.33 -24.85 -18.85
C GLY A 339 11.67 -25.60 -18.91
N VAL A 340 12.77 -24.99 -18.48
CA VAL A 340 13.99 -25.70 -18.09
C VAL A 340 13.72 -26.28 -16.71
N LEU A 341 13.71 -27.62 -16.62
CA LEU A 341 13.76 -28.37 -15.36
C LEU A 341 14.61 -27.59 -14.34
N MET A 342 14.12 -27.45 -13.11
CA MET A 342 14.91 -26.94 -12.00
C MET A 342 16.30 -27.58 -12.04
N ARG A 343 17.31 -26.85 -12.55
CA ARG A 343 18.72 -27.20 -12.38
C ARG A 343 18.93 -27.08 -10.89
N ARG A 344 18.81 -28.21 -10.18
CA ARG A 344 19.07 -28.40 -8.76
C ARG A 344 18.94 -27.10 -7.96
N ALA A 345 17.71 -26.67 -7.68
CA ALA A 345 17.55 -25.73 -6.58
C ALA A 345 18.25 -26.36 -5.36
N ASP A 346 19.17 -25.62 -4.75
CA ASP A 346 19.84 -26.11 -3.54
C ASP A 346 18.74 -26.47 -2.54
N VAL A 347 18.74 -27.72 -2.11
CA VAL A 347 17.77 -28.27 -1.17
C VAL A 347 17.74 -27.41 0.10
N GLN A 348 18.90 -26.91 0.53
CA GLN A 348 19.01 -26.05 1.70
C GLN A 348 18.33 -24.70 1.50
N GLU A 349 18.55 -24.08 0.34
CA GLU A 349 17.93 -22.80 0.00
C GLU A 349 16.41 -22.94 -0.17
N CYS A 350 15.96 -24.02 -0.81
CA CYS A 350 14.54 -24.31 -0.93
C CYS A 350 13.87 -24.45 0.46
N LEU A 351 14.48 -25.22 1.36
CA LEU A 351 13.99 -25.36 2.74
C LEU A 351 13.99 -24.03 3.48
N ARG A 352 15.02 -23.20 3.29
CA ARG A 352 15.13 -21.86 3.89
C ARG A 352 13.98 -20.96 3.42
N THR A 353 13.79 -20.83 2.11
CA THR A 353 12.70 -20.03 1.51
C THR A 353 11.33 -20.47 2.02
N TRP A 354 11.03 -21.78 2.00
CA TRP A 354 9.74 -22.30 2.46
C TRP A 354 9.54 -22.19 3.97
N SER A 355 10.61 -22.31 4.77
CA SER A 355 10.56 -22.09 6.22
C SER A 355 10.18 -20.65 6.57
N ILE A 356 10.83 -19.67 5.95
CA ILE A 356 10.53 -18.25 6.16
C ILE A 356 9.09 -17.94 5.71
N ALA A 357 8.72 -18.39 4.51
CA ALA A 357 7.40 -18.11 3.96
C ALA A 357 6.27 -18.77 4.79
N ALA A 358 6.49 -19.99 5.30
CA ALA A 358 5.56 -20.65 6.22
C ALA A 358 5.47 -19.94 7.57
N GLY A 359 6.56 -19.36 8.07
CA GLY A 359 6.57 -18.51 9.26
C GLY A 359 5.74 -17.24 9.06
N CYS A 360 5.92 -16.54 7.94
CA CYS A 360 5.09 -15.39 7.57
C CYS A 360 3.61 -15.76 7.48
N LEU A 361 3.26 -16.88 6.84
CA LEU A 361 1.87 -17.34 6.76
C LEU A 361 1.26 -17.58 8.17
N ALA A 362 2.05 -18.16 9.07
CA ALA A 362 1.63 -18.37 10.45
C ALA A 362 1.37 -17.04 11.18
N LEU A 363 2.28 -16.06 11.05
CA LEU A 363 2.11 -14.72 11.60
C LEU A 363 0.84 -14.03 11.06
N PHE A 364 0.64 -14.04 9.74
CA PHE A 364 -0.57 -13.50 9.12
C PHE A 364 -1.83 -14.16 9.70
N GLY A 365 -1.86 -15.49 9.78
CA GLY A 365 -3.00 -16.21 10.34
C GLY A 365 -3.24 -15.88 11.82
N LEU A 366 -2.20 -15.80 12.64
CA LEU A 366 -2.32 -15.47 14.06
C LEU A 366 -2.88 -14.07 14.30
N MET A 367 -2.46 -13.08 13.50
CA MET A 367 -2.97 -11.72 13.62
C MET A 367 -4.48 -11.62 13.34
N LEU A 368 -5.05 -12.53 12.54
CA LEU A 368 -6.50 -12.59 12.31
C LEU A 368 -7.30 -13.04 13.55
N ARG A 369 -6.67 -13.58 14.59
CA ARG A 369 -7.35 -13.92 15.85
C ARG A 369 -7.82 -12.67 16.58
N VAL A 370 -7.02 -11.60 16.53
CA VAL A 370 -7.26 -10.34 17.21
C VAL A 370 -8.53 -9.70 16.65
N ARG A 371 -9.58 -9.60 17.48
CA ARG A 371 -10.91 -9.18 17.03
C ARG A 371 -10.93 -7.70 16.64
N GLU A 372 -10.19 -6.88 17.37
CA GLU A 372 -10.11 -5.43 17.24
C GLU A 372 -9.41 -5.00 15.95
N LEU A 373 -8.55 -5.87 15.39
CA LEU A 373 -7.84 -5.62 14.13
C LEU A 373 -8.63 -6.14 12.92
N ARG A 374 -9.64 -6.98 13.13
CA ARG A 374 -10.39 -7.61 12.05
C ARG A 374 -11.34 -6.64 11.35
N SER A 375 -11.22 -6.60 10.03
CA SER A 375 -12.21 -5.98 9.13
C SER A 375 -12.56 -6.94 8.00
N THR A 376 -13.71 -6.76 7.35
CA THR A 376 -14.08 -7.60 6.18
C THR A 376 -13.02 -7.52 5.09
N SER A 377 -12.43 -6.34 4.84
CA SER A 377 -11.35 -6.14 3.87
C SER A 377 -10.10 -6.98 4.21
N LEU A 378 -9.70 -6.97 5.49
CA LEU A 378 -8.57 -7.76 6.00
C LEU A 378 -8.83 -9.26 5.78
N LEU A 379 -10.03 -9.74 6.12
CA LEU A 379 -10.39 -11.16 5.98
C LEU A 379 -10.45 -11.61 4.51
N VAL A 380 -10.94 -10.74 3.62
CA VAL A 380 -10.92 -11.00 2.16
C VAL A 380 -9.48 -11.15 1.68
N THR A 381 -8.59 -10.27 2.15
CA THR A 381 -7.16 -10.33 1.83
C THR A 381 -6.54 -11.62 2.36
N GLY A 382 -6.79 -11.96 3.62
CA GLY A 382 -6.29 -13.19 4.24
C GLY A 382 -6.70 -14.46 3.49
N ILE A 383 -7.97 -14.58 3.08
CA ILE A 383 -8.43 -15.71 2.27
C ILE A 383 -7.77 -15.74 0.89
N LYS A 384 -7.72 -14.60 0.18
CA LYS A 384 -7.19 -14.54 -1.19
C LYS A 384 -5.71 -14.87 -1.24
N GLU A 385 -4.91 -14.21 -0.39
CA GLU A 385 -3.47 -14.40 -0.36
C GLU A 385 -3.08 -15.71 0.31
N GLY A 386 -3.83 -16.19 1.31
CA GLY A 386 -3.65 -17.53 1.87
C GLY A 386 -3.93 -18.62 0.84
N ARG A 387 -4.99 -18.48 0.03
CA ARG A 387 -5.25 -19.39 -1.10
C ARG A 387 -4.09 -19.39 -2.08
N ARG A 388 -3.62 -18.21 -2.47
CA ARG A 388 -2.50 -18.04 -3.42
C ARG A 388 -1.23 -18.73 -2.92
N PHE A 389 -0.88 -18.54 -1.65
CA PHE A 389 0.25 -19.23 -1.01
C PHE A 389 0.13 -20.75 -1.12
N LEU A 390 -1.01 -21.32 -0.69
CA LEU A 390 -1.23 -22.77 -0.74
C LEU A 390 -1.12 -23.28 -2.17
N ALA A 391 -1.76 -22.59 -3.13
CA ALA A 391 -1.71 -22.94 -4.55
C ALA A 391 -0.28 -22.96 -5.11
N MET A 392 0.60 -22.04 -4.71
CA MET A 392 2.01 -22.07 -5.11
C MET A 392 2.75 -23.26 -4.49
N MET A 393 2.48 -23.56 -3.21
CA MET A 393 3.15 -24.64 -2.49
C MET A 393 2.86 -26.03 -3.07
N TRP A 394 1.58 -26.35 -3.35
CA TRP A 394 1.22 -27.67 -3.88
C TRP A 394 1.26 -27.76 -5.41
N ASN A 395 1.62 -26.68 -6.12
CA ASN A 395 1.84 -26.74 -7.55
C ASN A 395 2.89 -27.82 -7.86
N LYS A 396 2.61 -28.69 -8.83
CA LYS A 396 3.51 -29.80 -9.20
C LYS A 396 4.92 -29.32 -9.59
N ASN A 397 5.04 -28.10 -10.10
CA ASN A 397 6.30 -27.51 -10.52
C ASN A 397 6.96 -26.65 -9.41
N SER A 398 6.41 -26.63 -8.20
CA SER A 398 6.97 -25.85 -7.09
C SER A 398 8.25 -26.51 -6.57
N SER A 399 9.18 -25.68 -6.10
CA SER A 399 10.37 -26.18 -5.42
C SER A 399 10.04 -26.99 -4.15
N PHE A 400 8.89 -26.73 -3.50
CA PHE A 400 8.46 -27.54 -2.36
C PHE A 400 8.07 -28.96 -2.80
N MET A 401 7.28 -29.11 -3.87
CA MET A 401 6.91 -30.43 -4.37
C MET A 401 8.14 -31.19 -4.84
N TYR A 402 9.13 -30.50 -5.41
CA TYR A 402 10.44 -31.08 -5.71
C TYR A 402 11.12 -31.68 -4.47
N LEU A 403 11.09 -31.03 -3.30
CA LEU A 403 11.63 -31.63 -2.05
C LEU A 403 10.97 -32.98 -1.72
N LEU A 404 9.67 -33.11 -2.03
CA LEU A 404 8.85 -34.27 -1.69
C LEU A 404 8.85 -35.37 -2.76
N GLU A 405 9.39 -35.12 -3.95
CA GLU A 405 9.28 -36.05 -5.08
C GLU A 405 10.16 -37.29 -4.94
N ASP A 406 11.41 -37.11 -4.52
CA ASP A 406 12.38 -38.19 -4.36
C ASP A 406 12.44 -38.63 -2.91
N LYS A 407 12.27 -39.95 -2.67
CA LYS A 407 12.23 -40.50 -1.31
C LYS A 407 13.55 -40.36 -0.57
N SER A 408 14.69 -40.47 -1.26
CA SER A 408 16.00 -40.36 -0.61
C SER A 408 16.30 -38.91 -0.18
N ARG A 409 15.92 -37.94 -1.02
CA ARG A 409 15.97 -36.52 -0.70
C ARG A 409 15.04 -36.18 0.45
N LEU A 410 13.78 -36.63 0.42
CA LEU A 410 12.85 -36.39 1.50
C LEU A 410 13.36 -36.96 2.83
N ALA A 411 13.91 -38.17 2.83
CA ALA A 411 14.46 -38.81 4.02
C ALA A 411 15.53 -37.95 4.71
N SER A 412 16.37 -37.23 3.95
CA SER A 412 17.45 -36.40 4.52
C SER A 412 16.97 -35.04 5.07
N VAL A 413 15.73 -34.63 4.78
CA VAL A 413 15.20 -33.32 5.17
C VAL A 413 13.82 -33.39 5.84
N THR A 414 13.38 -34.59 6.22
CA THR A 414 12.02 -34.86 6.70
C THR A 414 11.63 -33.96 7.87
N ASP A 415 12.50 -33.81 8.87
CA ASP A 415 12.19 -33.01 10.06
C ASP A 415 11.91 -31.54 9.71
N ARG A 416 12.73 -30.95 8.84
CA ARG A 416 12.55 -29.56 8.39
C ARG A 416 11.30 -29.39 7.53
N VAL A 417 10.99 -30.37 6.67
CA VAL A 417 9.73 -30.39 5.90
C VAL A 417 8.53 -30.44 6.84
N VAL A 418 8.58 -31.26 7.89
CA VAL A 418 7.53 -31.38 8.89
C VAL A 418 7.34 -30.07 9.66
N GLU A 419 8.41 -29.40 10.05
CA GLU A 419 8.35 -28.07 10.70
C GLU A 419 7.68 -27.02 9.81
N ILE A 420 8.05 -26.98 8.52
CA ILE A 420 7.42 -26.10 7.53
C ILE A 420 5.91 -26.37 7.45
N ILE A 421 5.50 -27.64 7.34
CA ILE A 421 4.09 -28.03 7.26
C ILE A 421 3.34 -27.62 8.53
N LYS A 422 3.90 -27.87 9.71
CA LYS A 422 3.31 -27.46 10.99
C LYS A 422 3.10 -25.94 11.04
N SER A 423 4.07 -25.15 10.57
CA SER A 423 3.92 -23.69 10.49
C SER A 423 2.79 -23.27 9.53
N VAL A 424 2.71 -23.89 8.35
CA VAL A 424 1.60 -23.63 7.41
C VAL A 424 0.25 -23.98 8.04
N GLN A 425 0.16 -25.09 8.78
CA GLN A 425 -1.08 -25.49 9.46
C GLN A 425 -1.53 -24.49 10.53
N ILE A 426 -0.59 -23.87 11.27
CA ILE A 426 -0.91 -22.81 12.24
C ILE A 426 -1.62 -21.64 11.54
N GLY A 427 -1.07 -21.15 10.43
CA GLY A 427 -1.69 -20.07 9.65
C GLY A 427 -3.04 -20.50 9.06
N ASN A 428 -3.07 -21.67 8.43
CA ASN A 428 -4.24 -22.20 7.75
C ASN A 428 -5.46 -22.41 8.66
N ARG A 429 -5.28 -22.91 9.88
CA ARG A 429 -6.36 -23.05 10.87
C ARG A 429 -7.06 -21.72 11.14
N ASN A 430 -6.30 -20.62 11.16
CA ASN A 430 -6.86 -19.29 11.36
C ASN A 430 -7.64 -18.81 10.13
N PHE A 431 -7.18 -19.12 8.92
CA PHE A 431 -7.95 -18.82 7.70
C PHE A 431 -9.24 -19.63 7.59
N GLN A 432 -9.25 -20.88 8.06
CA GLN A 432 -10.47 -21.69 8.11
C GLN A 432 -11.54 -21.07 9.04
N ASN A 433 -11.14 -20.42 10.13
CA ASN A 433 -12.05 -19.71 11.04
C ASN A 433 -12.74 -18.50 10.38
N ILE A 434 -12.25 -18.01 9.25
CA ILE A 434 -12.91 -16.94 8.49
C ILE A 434 -14.28 -17.40 7.98
N CYS A 435 -14.48 -18.69 7.74
CA CYS A 435 -15.79 -19.24 7.39
C CYS A 435 -16.84 -18.98 8.48
N VAL A 436 -16.46 -19.13 9.76
CA VAL A 436 -17.35 -18.84 10.90
C VAL A 436 -17.73 -17.37 10.90
N HIS A 437 -16.74 -16.48 10.72
CA HIS A 437 -16.99 -15.04 10.62
C HIS A 437 -17.90 -14.68 9.44
N ALA A 438 -17.67 -15.28 8.27
CA ALA A 438 -18.45 -15.03 7.05
C ALA A 438 -19.93 -15.39 7.25
N LYS A 439 -20.21 -16.52 7.90
CA LYS A 439 -21.57 -16.95 8.25
C LYS A 439 -22.21 -16.05 9.30
N ALA A 440 -21.51 -15.81 10.41
CA ALA A 440 -22.01 -15.00 11.52
C ALA A 440 -22.40 -13.58 11.08
N ASN A 441 -21.62 -12.99 10.16
CA ASN A 441 -21.84 -11.63 9.67
C ASN A 441 -22.56 -11.55 8.32
N ARG A 442 -23.06 -12.68 7.79
CA ARG A 442 -23.72 -12.75 6.46
C ARG A 442 -22.94 -12.04 5.35
N SER A 443 -21.61 -12.18 5.37
CA SER A 443 -20.74 -11.47 4.43
C SER A 443 -20.77 -12.15 3.07
N ASN A 444 -21.55 -11.59 2.14
CA ASN A 444 -21.69 -12.12 0.77
C ASN A 444 -20.34 -12.23 0.03
N ILE A 445 -19.41 -11.32 0.29
CA ILE A 445 -18.09 -11.34 -0.35
C ILE A 445 -17.27 -12.53 0.18
N LEU A 446 -17.21 -12.74 1.49
CA LEU A 446 -16.46 -13.85 2.08
C LEU A 446 -17.10 -15.20 1.77
N LEU A 447 -18.44 -15.28 1.80
CA LEU A 447 -19.18 -16.51 1.47
C LEU A 447 -18.91 -17.00 0.05
N LYS A 448 -18.58 -16.10 -0.89
CA LYS A 448 -18.15 -16.46 -2.25
C LYS A 448 -16.70 -16.97 -2.33
N LEU A 449 -15.82 -16.50 -1.45
CA LEU A 449 -14.38 -16.82 -1.51
C LEU A 449 -13.99 -18.06 -0.67
N VAL A 450 -14.74 -18.34 0.40
CA VAL A 450 -14.48 -19.47 1.31
C VAL A 450 -14.47 -20.84 0.60
N PRO A 451 -15.40 -21.16 -0.33
CA PRO A 451 -15.39 -22.45 -1.02
C PRO A 451 -14.09 -22.69 -1.79
N ASP A 452 -13.64 -21.72 -2.59
CA ASP A 452 -12.42 -21.83 -3.39
C ASP A 452 -11.16 -22.03 -2.54
N PHE A 453 -11.09 -21.33 -1.39
CA PHE A 453 -10.03 -21.53 -0.41
C PHE A 453 -10.05 -22.95 0.16
N ARG A 454 -11.23 -23.45 0.54
CA ARG A 454 -11.37 -24.81 1.08
C ARG A 454 -10.90 -25.87 0.09
N VAL A 455 -11.30 -25.77 -1.18
CA VAL A 455 -10.85 -26.69 -2.24
C VAL A 455 -9.33 -26.67 -2.37
N THR A 456 -8.74 -25.48 -2.44
CA THR A 456 -7.28 -25.33 -2.57
C THR A 456 -6.54 -25.90 -1.35
N ASN A 457 -7.09 -25.69 -0.15
CA ASN A 457 -6.54 -26.23 1.08
C ASN A 457 -6.60 -27.76 1.13
N GLU A 458 -7.71 -28.36 0.72
CA GLU A 458 -7.83 -29.82 0.63
C GLU A 458 -6.87 -30.41 -0.40
N GLN A 459 -6.70 -29.76 -1.55
CA GLN A 459 -5.73 -30.17 -2.58
C GLN A 459 -4.30 -30.16 -2.02
N TRP A 460 -3.93 -29.09 -1.32
CA TRP A 460 -2.64 -28.98 -0.62
C TRP A 460 -2.44 -30.11 0.40
N MET A 461 -3.40 -30.31 1.31
CA MET A 461 -3.34 -31.36 2.33
C MET A 461 -3.17 -32.74 1.70
N ARG A 462 -4.01 -33.09 0.72
CA ARG A 462 -3.94 -34.40 0.05
C ARG A 462 -2.61 -34.60 -0.67
N ALA A 463 -2.14 -33.60 -1.41
CA ALA A 463 -0.88 -33.68 -2.15
C ALA A 463 0.32 -33.95 -1.23
N ILE A 464 0.39 -33.27 -0.08
CA ILE A 464 1.49 -33.48 0.89
C ILE A 464 1.32 -34.81 1.62
N GLN A 465 0.11 -35.15 2.08
CA GLN A 465 -0.14 -36.43 2.75
C GLN A 465 0.28 -37.61 1.88
N THR A 466 -0.09 -37.61 0.59
CA THR A 466 0.31 -38.67 -0.35
C THR A 466 1.83 -38.81 -0.48
N LYS A 467 2.59 -37.71 -0.38
CA LYS A 467 4.06 -37.76 -0.47
C LYS A 467 4.74 -38.18 0.84
N LEU A 468 4.13 -37.92 1.99
CA LEU A 468 4.68 -38.26 3.31
C LEU A 468 4.28 -39.66 3.81
N VAL A 469 3.47 -40.41 3.07
CA VAL A 469 3.16 -41.80 3.40
C VAL A 469 4.45 -42.62 3.50
N GLY A 470 4.66 -43.26 4.65
CA GLY A 470 5.83 -44.11 4.92
C GLY A 470 6.98 -43.42 5.64
N PHE A 471 6.87 -42.13 6.00
CA PHE A 471 7.90 -41.38 6.74
C PHE A 471 7.56 -41.13 8.22
N ASN A 472 6.58 -41.84 8.80
CA ASN A 472 6.11 -41.66 10.19
C ASN A 472 5.81 -40.19 10.60
N CYS A 473 5.38 -39.36 9.65
CA CYS A 473 5.13 -37.93 9.84
C CYS A 473 3.68 -37.61 10.27
N GLN A 474 2.99 -38.52 10.98
CA GLN A 474 1.56 -38.36 11.26
C GLN A 474 1.28 -37.12 12.13
N ASP A 475 2.17 -36.84 13.07
CA ASP A 475 2.14 -35.69 13.98
C ASP A 475 2.25 -34.35 13.23
N ALA A 476 2.79 -34.35 12.01
CA ALA A 476 2.87 -33.16 11.16
C ALA A 476 1.50 -32.69 10.68
N PHE A 477 0.48 -33.56 10.73
CA PHE A 477 -0.86 -33.29 10.22
C PHE A 477 -1.91 -33.05 11.32
N GLU A 478 -1.56 -33.22 12.59
CA GLU A 478 -2.49 -33.10 13.72
C GLU A 478 -3.03 -31.69 13.95
N ILE A 479 -2.32 -30.65 13.50
CA ILE A 479 -2.69 -29.24 13.72
C ILE A 479 -3.75 -28.77 12.70
N GLY A 480 -3.73 -29.35 11.49
CA GLY A 480 -4.59 -28.97 10.37
C GLY A 480 -5.77 -29.91 10.09
N LEU A 481 -5.78 -31.11 10.66
CA LEU A 481 -6.98 -31.94 10.69
C LEU A 481 -7.93 -31.35 11.73
N LEU A 482 -9.09 -30.85 11.28
CA LEU A 482 -10.27 -30.91 12.13
C LEU A 482 -10.38 -32.37 12.53
N LYS A 483 -10.02 -32.74 13.77
CA LYS A 483 -10.55 -33.97 14.34
C LYS A 483 -12.05 -33.92 14.06
N PRO A 484 -12.65 -34.89 13.35
CA PRO A 484 -14.08 -35.07 13.45
C PRO A 484 -14.32 -35.18 14.95
N ARG A 485 -14.96 -34.19 15.57
CA ARG A 485 -15.68 -34.52 16.79
C ARG A 485 -16.75 -35.47 16.30
N ASP A 486 -16.60 -36.74 16.61
CA ASP A 486 -17.69 -37.69 16.45
C ASP A 486 -18.93 -37.05 17.07
N ILE A 487 -19.95 -36.86 16.24
CA ILE A 487 -21.27 -36.38 16.68
C ILE A 487 -22.03 -37.51 17.40
N ASN A 488 -21.40 -38.67 17.58
CA ASN A 488 -21.97 -39.82 18.28
C ASN A 488 -20.98 -40.34 19.34
N VAL A 489 -20.90 -39.63 20.47
CA VAL A 489 -20.74 -40.30 21.76
C VAL A 489 -21.74 -39.63 22.70
N SER A 490 -22.93 -40.21 22.73
CA SER A 490 -23.76 -40.21 23.92
C SER A 490 -22.92 -40.77 25.07
N ASP A 491 -22.43 -39.90 25.94
CA ASP A 491 -21.99 -40.29 27.28
C ASP A 491 -22.81 -39.51 28.30
N PRO A 492 -23.55 -40.19 29.20
CA PRO A 492 -24.59 -39.59 30.03
C PRO A 492 -24.03 -39.18 31.38
N TYR A 493 -22.92 -38.46 31.45
CA TYR A 493 -22.48 -37.82 32.69
C TYR A 493 -21.64 -36.59 32.33
N TYR A 494 -22.31 -35.44 32.19
CA TYR A 494 -21.92 -34.10 32.63
C TYR A 494 -22.86 -33.05 32.06
#